data_AF-A0A7X8UR02-F1
#
_entry.id   AF-A0A7X8UR02-F1
#
_cell.length_a   1.000
_cell.length_b   1.000
_cell.length_c   1.000
_cell.angle_alpha   90.00
_cell.angle_beta   90.00
_cell.angle_gamma   90.00
#
_symmetry.space_group_name_H-M   'P 1'
#
loop_
_entity.id
_entity.type
_entity.pdbx_description
1 polymer ?
#
loop_
_entity_poly.entity_id
_entity_poly.type
_entity_poly.pdbx_seq_one_letter_code
_entity_poly.pdbx_strand_id
1 'polypeptide(L)'
;MLRFGILSMVLALVVGCGGGYVMTVPDQVVPAGRQAALIAMLQHYEVYKWARPEEGSVLRFSIDDGPMLAAYTDKLGYAGVTMPAPSVDGVYRISVHHMDPDGDEARGYGSLFVWDPRRAVTAVDLDAVGEEDSSATEALVRVAQDSNIIYLTSDPGWHDMKARRRLERQMLPNGPILLWQREKWRLTQDDRLRTPKLVIDTRMVSPLEQLREQFSTLCRGITASQDSADAFAAAGLTPVVIDSPKVKGEVEHLTSWAQLAQ
;
A
#
# COMPACT_ATOMS: atom_id res chain seq x y z
N MET A 1 53.39 53.20 1.32
CA MET A 1 52.07 53.79 1.64
C MET A 1 51.00 53.04 0.84
N LEU A 2 49.93 52.58 1.52
CA LEU A 2 48.66 51.99 1.00
C LEU A 2 48.80 50.74 0.09
N ARG A 3 48.59 49.49 0.54
CA ARG A 3 47.31 48.77 0.74
C ARG A 3 46.31 48.91 -0.41
N PHE A 4 46.05 47.81 -1.14
CA PHE A 4 44.77 47.29 -1.70
C PHE A 4 45.19 46.07 -2.54
N GLY A 5 44.83 44.82 -2.28
CA GLY A 5 43.59 44.27 -1.78
C GLY A 5 43.23 43.15 -2.76
N ILE A 6 43.63 41.91 -2.47
CA ILE A 6 43.25 40.73 -3.24
C ILE A 6 41.73 40.63 -3.18
N LEU A 7 41.07 41.01 -4.27
CA LEU A 7 39.65 40.77 -4.45
C LEU A 7 39.49 39.28 -4.78
N SER A 8 39.44 38.48 -3.71
CA SER A 8 38.97 37.11 -3.75
C SER A 8 37.49 37.15 -4.15
N MET A 9 37.24 36.99 -5.45
CA MET A 9 35.91 36.70 -5.96
C MET A 9 35.59 35.27 -5.53
N VAL A 10 35.10 35.14 -4.29
CA VAL A 10 34.41 33.94 -3.81
C VAL A 10 33.20 33.79 -4.72
N LEU A 11 33.33 32.92 -5.72
CA LEU A 11 32.21 32.36 -6.45
C LEU A 11 31.37 31.65 -5.39
N ALA A 12 30.36 32.34 -4.87
CA ALA A 12 29.31 31.72 -4.09
C ALA A 12 28.65 30.70 -5.02
N LEU A 13 29.07 29.45 -4.91
CA LEU A 13 28.27 28.31 -5.31
C LEU A 13 26.93 28.48 -4.62
N VAL A 14 25.95 29.00 -5.37
CA VAL A 14 24.54 28.77 -5.10
C VAL A 14 24.37 27.27 -5.30
N VAL A 15 24.73 26.49 -4.28
CA VAL A 15 24.27 25.12 -4.15
C VAL A 15 22.81 25.27 -3.79
N GLY A 16 21.96 25.30 -4.82
CA GLY A 16 20.54 25.05 -4.63
C GLY A 16 20.41 23.65 -4.06
N CYS A 17 20.36 23.53 -2.74
CA CYS A 17 19.74 22.40 -2.06
C CYS A 17 18.23 22.52 -2.30
N GLY A 18 17.81 22.35 -3.55
CA GLY A 18 16.40 22.23 -3.90
C GLY A 18 15.93 20.89 -3.34
N GLY A 19 15.05 20.96 -2.35
CA GLY A 19 14.28 19.82 -1.92
C GLY A 19 13.41 19.27 -3.06
N GLY A 20 12.81 18.11 -2.86
CA GLY A 20 11.92 17.51 -3.85
C GLY A 20 10.72 16.86 -3.18
N TYR A 21 9.62 16.79 -3.91
CA TYR A 21 8.42 16.14 -3.41
C TYR A 21 8.41 14.65 -3.70
N VAL A 22 7.71 13.94 -2.82
CA VAL A 22 7.42 12.52 -2.90
C VAL A 22 5.92 12.36 -2.81
N MET A 23 5.31 11.87 -3.88
CA MET A 23 3.88 11.60 -3.94
C MET A 23 3.64 10.09 -3.91
N THR A 24 2.99 9.61 -2.87
CA THR A 24 2.53 8.22 -2.77
C THR A 24 1.04 8.15 -3.05
N VAL A 25 0.64 7.33 -4.02
CA VAL A 25 -0.76 7.11 -4.40
C VAL A 25 -1.03 5.60 -4.36
N PRO A 26 -1.51 5.06 -3.23
CA PRO A 26 -1.75 3.63 -3.10
C PRO A 26 -2.86 3.16 -4.06
N ASP A 27 -2.78 1.90 -4.47
CA ASP A 27 -3.88 1.27 -5.19
C ASP A 27 -5.17 1.33 -4.38
N GLN A 28 -6.28 1.53 -5.08
CA GLN A 28 -7.63 1.55 -4.52
C GLN A 28 -8.45 0.46 -5.19
N VAL A 29 -9.39 -0.10 -4.46
CA VAL A 29 -10.35 -1.07 -4.98
C VAL A 29 -11.75 -0.70 -4.53
N VAL A 30 -12.70 -0.74 -5.46
CA VAL A 30 -14.07 -0.29 -5.23
C VAL A 30 -15.05 -1.06 -6.11
N PRO A 31 -16.29 -1.33 -5.67
CA PRO A 31 -17.29 -1.90 -6.57
C PRO A 31 -17.70 -0.93 -7.68
N ALA A 32 -18.01 -1.46 -8.86
CA ALA A 32 -18.47 -0.70 -10.02
C ALA A 32 -19.67 0.21 -9.69
N GLY A 33 -19.57 1.48 -10.12
CA GLY A 33 -20.61 2.49 -9.92
C GLY A 33 -20.79 3.00 -8.48
N ARG A 34 -19.88 2.65 -7.56
CA ARG A 34 -19.83 3.21 -6.20
C ARG A 34 -18.98 4.47 -6.14
N GLN A 35 -18.76 4.97 -4.93
CA GLN A 35 -17.87 6.09 -4.66
C GLN A 35 -16.48 5.56 -4.29
N ALA A 36 -15.46 5.96 -5.04
CA ALA A 36 -14.06 5.67 -4.76
C ALA A 36 -13.49 6.72 -3.81
N ALA A 37 -12.86 6.27 -2.72
CA ALA A 37 -12.02 7.13 -1.89
C ALA A 37 -10.60 7.14 -2.49
N LEU A 38 -10.21 8.25 -3.10
CA LEU A 38 -8.85 8.43 -3.60
C LEU A 38 -8.03 9.11 -2.54
N ILE A 39 -6.90 8.51 -2.17
CA ILE A 39 -6.02 9.00 -1.11
C ILE A 39 -4.61 9.12 -1.69
N ALA A 40 -3.90 10.17 -1.30
CA ALA A 40 -2.49 10.32 -1.58
C ALA A 40 -1.77 10.93 -0.38
N MET A 41 -0.48 10.64 -0.27
CA MET A 41 0.42 11.24 0.71
C MET A 41 1.47 12.07 -0.02
N LEU A 42 1.62 13.32 0.37
CA LEU A 42 2.69 14.20 -0.08
C LEU A 42 3.72 14.37 1.03
N GLN A 43 4.99 14.21 0.67
CA GLN A 43 6.11 14.49 1.54
C GLN A 43 7.14 15.34 0.82
N HIS A 44 7.86 16.19 1.56
CA HIS A 44 8.91 17.05 1.06
C HIS A 44 10.28 16.63 1.60
N TYR A 45 11.29 16.57 0.73
CA TYR A 45 12.68 16.30 1.11
C TYR A 45 13.46 17.59 1.31
N GLU A 46 13.95 17.85 2.52
CA GLU A 46 14.71 19.07 2.82
C GLU A 46 16.23 18.85 2.93
N VAL A 47 16.79 17.80 2.30
CA VAL A 47 18.19 17.29 2.42
C VAL A 47 18.34 16.12 3.43
N TYR A 48 19.11 15.08 3.03
CA TYR A 48 19.38 13.84 3.79
C TYR A 48 18.14 13.01 4.18
N LYS A 49 17.67 12.12 3.27
CA LYS A 49 16.83 10.90 3.47
C LYS A 49 15.53 10.98 4.29
N TRP A 50 15.18 12.12 4.89
CA TRP A 50 13.97 12.27 5.70
C TRP A 50 12.93 13.04 4.89
N ALA A 51 11.96 12.31 4.34
CA ALA A 51 10.79 12.90 3.72
C ALA A 51 9.82 13.32 4.83
N ARG A 52 9.60 14.62 5.00
CA ARG A 52 8.65 15.15 5.99
C ARG A 52 7.26 15.20 5.37
N PRO A 53 6.20 14.83 6.10
CA PRO A 53 4.86 15.07 5.62
C PRO A 53 4.63 16.55 5.31
N GLU A 54 3.99 16.82 4.18
CA GLU A 54 3.69 18.18 3.72
C GLU A 54 2.26 18.54 4.12
N GLU A 55 2.08 19.44 5.10
CA GLU A 55 0.77 19.84 5.63
C GLU A 55 0.20 21.07 4.90
N GLY A 56 -1.12 21.11 4.69
CA GLY A 56 -1.81 22.28 4.12
C GLY A 56 -1.58 22.50 2.63
N SER A 57 -0.96 21.55 1.94
CA SER A 57 -0.72 21.57 0.50
C SER A 57 -1.92 21.04 -0.27
N VAL A 58 -2.20 21.63 -1.44
CA VAL A 58 -3.32 21.20 -2.29
C VAL A 58 -2.88 20.03 -3.16
N LEU A 59 -3.63 18.92 -3.08
CA LEU A 59 -3.56 17.81 -4.02
C LEU A 59 -4.79 17.80 -4.93
N ARG A 60 -4.57 17.62 -6.23
CA ARG A 60 -5.63 17.49 -7.24
C ARG A 60 -5.67 16.06 -7.76
N PHE A 61 -6.84 15.44 -7.72
CA PHE A 61 -7.06 14.03 -8.04
C PHE A 61 -7.96 13.90 -9.28
N SER A 62 -7.66 12.92 -10.14
CA SER A 62 -8.53 12.52 -11.24
C SER A 62 -8.44 11.02 -11.51
N ILE A 63 -9.49 10.47 -12.13
CA ILE A 63 -9.53 9.11 -12.68
C ILE A 63 -9.44 9.24 -14.20
N ASP A 64 -8.46 8.59 -14.84
CA ASP A 64 -8.17 8.64 -16.29
C ASP A 64 -8.19 10.05 -16.88
N ASP A 65 -7.58 11.00 -16.16
CA ASP A 65 -7.52 12.43 -16.51
C ASP A 65 -8.90 13.08 -16.73
N GLY A 66 -9.94 12.52 -16.12
CA GLY A 66 -11.28 13.09 -16.06
C GLY A 66 -11.40 14.32 -15.16
N PRO A 67 -12.62 14.66 -14.69
CA PRO A 67 -12.84 15.80 -13.81
C PRO A 67 -11.95 15.75 -12.57
N MET A 68 -11.40 16.91 -12.17
CA MET A 68 -10.53 16.99 -11.00
C MET A 68 -11.28 17.42 -9.76
N LEU A 69 -11.00 16.75 -8.64
CA LEU A 69 -11.34 17.24 -7.30
C LEU A 69 -10.05 17.54 -6.54
N ALA A 70 -10.14 18.42 -5.54
CA ALA A 70 -8.97 18.82 -4.76
C ALA A 70 -9.25 18.72 -3.26
N ALA A 71 -8.20 18.40 -2.50
CA ALA A 71 -8.21 18.39 -1.06
C ALA A 71 -6.87 18.90 -0.53
N TYR A 72 -6.88 19.42 0.68
CA TYR A 72 -5.67 19.84 1.40
C TYR A 72 -5.10 18.67 2.18
N THR A 73 -3.77 18.58 2.24
CA THR A 73 -3.07 17.61 3.07
C THR A 73 -3.21 17.92 4.55
N ASP A 74 -3.35 16.88 5.36
CA ASP A 74 -3.34 16.97 6.82
C ASP A 74 -1.91 17.01 7.40
N LYS A 75 -1.80 17.04 8.73
CA LYS A 75 -0.52 17.02 9.47
C LYS A 75 0.36 15.79 9.20
N LEU A 76 -0.20 14.73 8.63
CA LEU A 76 0.50 13.51 8.24
C LEU A 76 0.76 13.47 6.73
N GLY A 77 0.49 14.56 6.02
CA GLY A 77 0.74 14.70 4.58
C GLY A 77 -0.33 14.03 3.72
N TYR A 78 -1.41 13.52 4.30
CA TYR A 78 -2.46 12.83 3.56
C TYR A 78 -3.54 13.80 3.09
N ALA A 79 -3.96 13.67 1.84
CA ALA A 79 -5.20 14.24 1.36
C ALA A 79 -6.04 13.15 0.69
N GLY A 80 -7.35 13.33 0.68
CA GLY A 80 -8.24 12.43 -0.03
C GLY A 80 -9.53 13.08 -0.49
N VAL A 81 -10.08 12.54 -1.56
CA VAL A 81 -11.36 12.95 -2.15
C VAL A 81 -12.23 11.73 -2.38
N THR A 82 -13.54 11.96 -2.45
CA THR A 82 -14.48 10.94 -2.88
C THR A 82 -14.93 11.27 -4.30
N MET A 83 -14.77 10.31 -5.23
CA MET A 83 -15.14 10.47 -6.63
C MET A 83 -16.06 9.33 -7.09
N PRO A 84 -16.99 9.57 -8.02
CA PRO A 84 -17.76 8.48 -8.62
C PRO A 84 -16.81 7.55 -9.37
N ALA A 85 -16.80 6.28 -8.99
CA ALA A 85 -16.07 5.25 -9.70
C ALA A 85 -16.76 4.98 -11.05
N PRO A 86 -15.99 4.64 -12.11
CA PRO A 86 -16.54 4.09 -13.33
C PRO A 86 -17.55 2.96 -13.07
N SER A 87 -18.57 2.84 -13.93
CA SER A 87 -19.59 1.78 -13.81
C SER A 87 -19.19 0.48 -14.50
N VAL A 88 -18.04 0.46 -15.17
CA VAL A 88 -17.54 -0.70 -15.92
C VAL A 88 -16.38 -1.31 -15.13
N ASP A 89 -16.38 -2.63 -15.06
CA ASP A 89 -15.30 -3.43 -14.46
C ASP A 89 -13.98 -3.16 -15.21
N GLY A 90 -12.90 -2.92 -14.47
CA GLY A 90 -11.61 -2.60 -15.08
C GLY A 90 -10.59 -1.96 -14.13
N VAL A 91 -9.44 -1.63 -14.69
CA VAL A 91 -8.37 -0.92 -14.00
C VAL A 91 -8.21 0.46 -14.62
N TYR A 92 -8.36 1.48 -13.79
CA TYR A 92 -8.31 2.89 -14.17
C TYR A 92 -7.11 3.55 -13.51
N ARG A 93 -6.56 4.60 -14.11
CA ARG A 93 -5.43 5.34 -13.55
C ARG A 93 -5.92 6.43 -12.61
N ILE A 94 -5.39 6.43 -11.40
CA ILE A 94 -5.46 7.58 -10.50
C ILE A 94 -4.29 8.50 -10.84
N SER A 95 -4.56 9.76 -11.17
CA SER A 95 -3.54 10.80 -11.35
C SER A 95 -3.67 11.81 -10.20
N VAL A 96 -2.56 12.11 -9.53
CA VAL A 96 -2.52 13.11 -8.44
C VAL A 96 -1.46 14.15 -8.75
N HIS A 97 -1.85 15.42 -8.67
CA HIS A 97 -1.00 16.56 -9.00
C HIS A 97 -0.89 17.53 -7.83
N HIS A 98 0.34 17.99 -7.60
CA HIS A 98 0.68 19.07 -6.68
C HIS A 98 1.54 20.10 -7.42
N MET A 99 1.37 21.36 -7.06
CA MET A 99 2.24 22.46 -7.46
C MET A 99 2.29 23.44 -6.29
N ASP A 100 3.48 23.76 -5.83
CA ASP A 100 3.69 24.69 -4.72
C ASP A 100 3.69 26.16 -5.21
N PRO A 101 3.78 27.14 -4.30
CA PRO A 101 3.79 28.57 -4.66
C PRO A 101 5.02 29.01 -5.47
N ASP A 102 6.14 28.30 -5.36
CA ASP A 102 7.38 28.59 -6.08
C ASP A 102 7.38 27.97 -7.49
N GLY A 103 6.39 27.11 -7.78
CA GLY A 103 6.16 26.49 -9.08
C GLY A 103 6.74 25.08 -9.20
N ASP A 104 7.22 24.48 -8.10
CA ASP A 104 7.70 23.10 -8.11
C ASP A 104 6.51 22.14 -8.14
N GLU A 105 6.55 21.19 -9.08
CA GLU A 105 5.49 20.22 -9.30
C GLU A 105 5.82 18.83 -8.74
N ALA A 106 4.80 18.15 -8.24
CA ALA A 106 4.84 16.73 -7.94
C ALA A 106 3.68 16.00 -8.62
N ARG A 107 3.95 14.82 -9.18
CA ARG A 107 2.94 13.96 -9.78
C ARG A 107 3.06 12.56 -9.21
N GLY A 108 1.93 11.98 -8.84
CA GLY A 108 1.81 10.59 -8.40
C GLY A 108 0.75 9.86 -9.21
N TYR A 109 0.95 8.56 -9.37
CA TYR A 109 0.01 7.69 -10.06
C TYR A 109 -0.24 6.45 -9.22
N GLY A 110 -1.49 5.99 -9.22
CA GLY A 110 -1.91 4.73 -8.62
C GLY A 110 -2.97 4.06 -9.50
N SER A 111 -3.39 2.87 -9.12
CA SER A 111 -4.44 2.14 -9.86
C SER A 111 -5.75 2.15 -9.07
N LEU A 112 -6.85 2.41 -9.75
CA LEU A 112 -8.20 2.18 -9.24
C LEU A 112 -8.75 0.90 -9.88
N PHE A 113 -8.87 -0.15 -9.08
CA PHE A 113 -9.52 -1.39 -9.46
C PHE A 113 -11.02 -1.26 -9.22
N VAL A 114 -11.77 -1.18 -10.30
CA VAL A 114 -13.23 -1.14 -10.27
C VAL A 114 -13.74 -2.53 -10.57
N TRP A 115 -14.41 -3.16 -9.61
CA TRP A 115 -14.80 -4.58 -9.71
C TRP A 115 -16.30 -4.82 -9.69
N ASP A 116 -16.77 -5.86 -10.39
CA ASP A 116 -18.12 -6.39 -10.16
C ASP A 116 -18.23 -6.92 -8.72
N PRO A 117 -19.10 -6.35 -7.86
CA PRO A 117 -19.26 -6.80 -6.48
C PRO A 117 -19.73 -8.25 -6.32
N ARG A 118 -20.21 -8.88 -7.39
CA ARG A 118 -20.68 -10.28 -7.37
C ARG A 118 -19.58 -11.28 -7.67
N ARG A 119 -18.46 -10.85 -8.26
CA ARG A 119 -17.31 -11.71 -8.51
C ARG A 119 -16.65 -12.06 -7.18
N ALA A 120 -16.17 -13.30 -7.04
CA ALA A 120 -15.44 -13.70 -5.85
C ALA A 120 -14.19 -12.82 -5.65
N VAL A 121 -13.80 -12.57 -4.41
CA VAL A 121 -12.57 -11.86 -4.09
C VAL A 121 -11.75 -12.69 -3.11
N THR A 122 -10.47 -12.84 -3.40
CA THR A 122 -9.53 -13.59 -2.57
C THR A 122 -8.40 -12.67 -2.16
N ALA A 123 -8.14 -12.57 -0.86
CA ALA A 123 -6.97 -11.89 -0.34
C ALA A 123 -5.75 -12.83 -0.39
N VAL A 124 -4.58 -12.31 -0.72
CA VAL A 124 -3.33 -13.07 -0.80
C VAL A 124 -2.26 -12.29 -0.07
N ASP A 125 -1.64 -12.94 0.91
CA ASP A 125 -0.41 -12.46 1.52
C ASP A 125 0.74 -12.62 0.51
N LEU A 126 1.14 -11.52 -0.13
CA LEU A 126 2.17 -11.51 -1.16
C LEU A 126 3.53 -11.93 -0.59
N ASP A 127 3.74 -11.75 0.72
CA ASP A 127 4.98 -12.14 1.39
C ASP A 127 5.07 -13.67 1.57
N ALA A 128 3.94 -14.38 1.46
CA ALA A 128 3.90 -15.85 1.48
C ALA A 128 4.21 -16.49 0.11
N VAL A 129 4.09 -15.72 -0.97
CA VAL A 129 4.50 -16.16 -2.31
C VAL A 129 6.03 -16.11 -2.37
N GLY A 130 6.72 -17.10 -2.96
CA GLY A 130 8.18 -17.04 -3.13
C GLY A 130 8.61 -16.04 -4.21
N GLU A 131 9.90 -15.63 -4.24
CA GLU A 131 10.41 -14.74 -5.31
C GLU A 131 10.49 -15.42 -6.69
N GLU A 132 10.48 -16.76 -6.74
CA GLU A 132 10.59 -17.56 -7.97
C GLU A 132 9.73 -18.84 -7.88
N ASP A 133 8.59 -18.78 -7.19
CA ASP A 133 7.72 -19.94 -6.99
C ASP A 133 6.71 -20.09 -8.14
N SER A 134 7.08 -20.85 -9.17
CA SER A 134 6.20 -21.10 -10.31
C SER A 134 4.91 -21.82 -9.92
N SER A 135 4.94 -22.65 -8.87
CA SER A 135 3.75 -23.34 -8.39
C SER A 135 2.74 -22.38 -7.75
N ALA A 136 3.23 -21.37 -7.03
CA ALA A 136 2.40 -20.29 -6.52
C ALA A 136 1.81 -19.45 -7.66
N THR A 137 2.61 -19.12 -8.70
CA THR A 137 2.11 -18.41 -9.87
C THR A 137 1.00 -19.20 -10.56
N GLU A 138 1.20 -20.48 -10.85
CA GLU A 138 0.18 -21.32 -11.50
C GLU A 138 -1.11 -21.41 -10.67
N ALA A 139 -0.99 -21.58 -9.35
CA ALA A 139 -2.14 -21.64 -8.46
C ALA A 139 -2.92 -20.32 -8.45
N LEU A 140 -2.23 -19.20 -8.34
CA LEU A 140 -2.86 -17.87 -8.33
C LEU A 140 -3.47 -17.53 -9.69
N VAL A 141 -2.87 -17.93 -10.81
CA VAL A 141 -3.47 -17.80 -12.14
C VAL A 141 -4.78 -18.57 -12.24
N ARG A 142 -4.89 -19.76 -11.65
CA ARG A 142 -6.16 -20.50 -11.60
C ARG A 142 -7.18 -19.82 -10.69
N VAL A 143 -6.78 -19.39 -9.50
CA VAL A 143 -7.65 -18.60 -8.59
C VAL A 143 -8.20 -17.37 -9.30
N ALA A 144 -7.37 -16.69 -10.10
CA ALA A 144 -7.75 -15.48 -10.82
C ALA A 144 -8.83 -15.71 -11.90
N GLN A 145 -9.03 -16.94 -12.37
CA GLN A 145 -10.07 -17.26 -13.36
C GLN A 145 -11.47 -17.01 -12.79
N ASP A 146 -11.69 -17.38 -11.53
CA ASP A 146 -12.99 -17.31 -10.86
C ASP A 146 -13.09 -16.22 -9.78
N SER A 147 -11.95 -15.68 -9.34
CA SER A 147 -11.86 -14.68 -8.27
C SER A 147 -11.00 -13.50 -8.70
N ASN A 148 -11.36 -12.29 -8.26
CA ASN A 148 -10.41 -11.20 -8.19
C ASN A 148 -9.41 -11.43 -7.05
N ILE A 149 -8.20 -10.90 -7.18
CA ILE A 149 -7.14 -11.07 -6.18
C ILE A 149 -6.73 -9.72 -5.61
N ILE A 150 -6.75 -9.60 -4.29
CA ILE A 150 -6.16 -8.48 -3.54
C ILE A 150 -4.86 -8.96 -2.91
N TYR A 151 -3.76 -8.30 -3.19
CA TYR A 151 -2.47 -8.61 -2.58
C TYR A 151 -2.25 -7.75 -1.33
N LEU A 152 -1.70 -8.35 -0.28
CA LEU A 152 -1.30 -7.67 0.95
C LEU A 152 0.19 -7.92 1.18
N THR A 153 0.94 -6.88 1.53
CA THR A 153 2.38 -7.01 1.85
C THR A 153 2.75 -6.17 3.06
N SER A 154 3.72 -6.66 3.83
CA SER A 154 4.31 -5.97 4.97
C SER A 154 5.51 -5.12 4.58
N ASP A 155 5.99 -5.23 3.33
CA ASP A 155 7.04 -4.39 2.78
C ASP A 155 6.43 -3.02 2.46
N PRO A 156 6.76 -1.96 3.24
CA PRO A 156 6.32 -0.60 2.93
C PRO A 156 7.02 -0.05 1.69
N GLY A 157 7.89 -0.87 1.08
CA GLY A 157 8.84 -0.62 0.01
C GLY A 157 8.49 0.62 -0.77
N TRP A 158 9.15 1.72 -0.39
CA TRP A 158 9.07 3.05 -0.97
C TRP A 158 8.42 3.01 -2.38
N HIS A 159 7.10 3.24 -2.40
CA HIS A 159 6.22 3.55 -3.54
C HIS A 159 5.61 2.41 -4.37
N ASP A 160 5.14 1.28 -3.82
CA ASP A 160 4.38 0.21 -4.55
C ASP A 160 5.11 -0.47 -5.73
N MET A 161 6.15 0.15 -6.30
CA MET A 161 6.82 -0.21 -7.54
C MET A 161 7.58 -1.52 -7.38
N LYS A 162 8.14 -1.80 -6.19
CA LYS A 162 8.84 -3.06 -5.96
C LYS A 162 7.87 -4.25 -6.00
N ALA A 163 6.76 -4.14 -5.27
CA ALA A 163 5.73 -5.17 -5.26
C ALA A 163 5.04 -5.29 -6.62
N ARG A 164 4.75 -4.18 -7.30
CA ARG A 164 4.19 -4.18 -8.67
C ARG A 164 5.13 -4.83 -9.67
N ARG A 165 6.42 -4.46 -9.69
CA ARG A 165 7.46 -5.10 -10.53
C ARG A 165 7.61 -6.59 -10.22
N ARG A 166 7.37 -6.99 -8.97
CA ARG A 166 7.38 -8.40 -8.58
C ARG A 166 6.21 -9.15 -9.21
N LEU A 167 4.99 -8.61 -9.14
CA LEU A 167 3.84 -9.20 -9.83
C LEU A 167 4.10 -9.36 -11.33
N GLU A 168 4.63 -8.31 -11.98
CA GLU A 168 4.96 -8.32 -13.41
C GLU A 168 6.02 -9.36 -13.75
N ARG A 169 7.13 -9.39 -13.01
CA ARG A 169 8.26 -10.32 -13.28
C ARG A 169 7.85 -11.78 -13.12
N GLN A 170 7.04 -12.08 -12.10
CA GLN A 170 6.57 -13.43 -11.82
C GLN A 170 5.34 -13.82 -12.65
N MET A 171 4.81 -12.91 -13.47
CA MET A 171 3.56 -13.09 -14.21
C MET A 171 2.39 -13.46 -13.31
N LEU A 172 2.36 -12.89 -12.10
CA LEU A 172 1.23 -13.05 -11.19
C LEU A 172 0.01 -12.30 -11.74
N PRO A 173 -1.21 -12.77 -11.45
CA PRO A 173 -2.43 -12.06 -11.80
C PRO A 173 -2.39 -10.60 -11.35
N ASN A 174 -2.95 -9.71 -12.15
CA ASN A 174 -3.03 -8.31 -11.76
C ASN A 174 -4.05 -8.12 -10.64
N GLY A 175 -3.72 -7.29 -9.66
CA GLY A 175 -4.58 -6.96 -8.54
C GLY A 175 -4.02 -5.76 -7.75
N PRO A 176 -4.86 -5.10 -6.91
CA PRO A 176 -4.39 -4.06 -6.01
C PRO A 176 -3.39 -4.63 -5.01
N ILE A 177 -2.34 -3.86 -4.73
CA ILE A 177 -1.39 -4.16 -3.66
C ILE A 177 -1.70 -3.23 -2.50
N LEU A 178 -2.06 -3.80 -1.35
CA LEU A 178 -2.35 -3.09 -0.13
C LEU A 178 -1.27 -3.38 0.92
N LEU A 179 -1.04 -2.42 1.81
CA LEU A 179 -0.09 -2.59 2.91
C LEU A 179 -0.79 -3.18 4.13
N TRP A 180 -0.16 -4.19 4.74
CA TRP A 180 -0.47 -4.57 6.11
C TRP A 180 -0.12 -3.40 7.04
N GLN A 181 -1.11 -2.88 7.79
CA GLN A 181 -0.82 -1.86 8.78
C GLN A 181 -0.21 -2.53 10.01
N ARG A 182 0.97 -2.08 10.46
CA ARG A 182 1.65 -2.69 11.61
C ARG A 182 1.37 -1.85 12.86
N GLU A 183 0.69 -2.43 13.82
CA GLU A 183 0.50 -1.86 15.16
C GLU A 183 1.69 -2.25 16.05
N LYS A 184 2.45 -1.29 16.57
CA LYS A 184 3.58 -1.54 17.48
C LYS A 184 3.33 -0.96 18.86
N TRP A 185 3.58 -1.72 19.94
CA TRP A 185 3.42 -1.21 21.29
C TRP A 185 4.51 -1.59 22.31
N ARG A 186 5.27 -0.55 22.67
CA ARG A 186 5.61 0.08 23.98
C ARG A 186 5.73 -0.71 25.32
N LEU A 187 6.58 -0.12 26.18
CA LEU A 187 7.15 -0.61 27.44
C LEU A 187 6.18 -0.61 28.64
N THR A 188 6.03 -1.76 29.30
CA THR A 188 5.43 -1.94 30.66
C THR A 188 6.54 -2.09 31.71
N GLN A 189 6.31 -2.52 32.95
CA GLN A 189 7.33 -2.85 33.97
C GLN A 189 6.87 -4.07 34.82
N ASP A 190 7.75 -5.00 35.14
CA ASP A 190 7.51 -6.25 35.87
C ASP A 190 7.42 -5.99 37.39
N ASP A 191 6.32 -6.40 38.03
CA ASP A 191 5.93 -6.03 39.40
C ASP A 191 6.82 -6.63 40.50
N ARG A 192 7.60 -7.68 40.21
CA ARG A 192 8.52 -8.27 41.19
C ARG A 192 9.87 -7.56 41.28
N LEU A 193 10.29 -6.87 40.21
CA LEU A 193 11.65 -6.35 40.04
C LEU A 193 11.71 -4.90 39.53
N ARG A 194 10.57 -4.24 39.25
CA ARG A 194 10.50 -2.94 38.55
C ARG A 194 11.25 -2.96 37.21
N THR A 195 11.05 -4.00 36.39
CA THR A 195 11.79 -4.17 35.11
C THR A 195 10.94 -3.87 33.87
N PRO A 196 11.25 -2.91 32.98
CA PRO A 196 10.36 -2.60 31.86
C PRO A 196 10.01 -3.79 30.93
N LYS A 197 8.72 -4.04 30.61
CA LYS A 197 8.23 -5.10 29.71
C LYS A 197 7.46 -4.54 28.50
N LEU A 198 8.12 -4.35 27.38
CA LEU A 198 7.51 -4.02 26.08
C LEU A 198 6.48 -5.08 25.65
N VAL A 199 5.26 -4.67 25.27
CA VAL A 199 4.13 -5.58 25.00
C VAL A 199 3.43 -5.25 23.67
N ILE A 200 3.69 -6.15 22.71
CA ILE A 200 3.12 -6.34 21.37
C ILE A 200 3.53 -5.28 20.34
N ASP A 201 4.68 -5.52 19.73
CA ASP A 201 5.30 -4.63 18.73
C ASP A 201 4.89 -4.87 17.29
N THR A 202 4.08 -5.88 16.97
CA THR A 202 3.53 -6.02 15.61
C THR A 202 2.24 -6.83 15.59
N ARG A 203 1.11 -6.14 15.49
CA ARG A 203 -0.15 -6.74 15.02
C ARG A 203 -0.39 -6.25 13.60
N MET A 204 -0.75 -7.15 12.68
CA MET A 204 -1.24 -6.71 11.39
C MET A 204 -2.69 -6.25 11.54
N VAL A 205 -2.90 -4.95 11.37
CA VAL A 205 -4.19 -4.31 11.21
C VAL A 205 -4.49 -4.31 9.72
N SER A 206 -5.67 -4.80 9.40
CA SER A 206 -6.04 -5.06 8.03
C SER A 206 -7.14 -4.11 7.56
N PRO A 207 -7.04 -3.54 6.35
CA PRO A 207 -8.19 -2.86 5.74
C PRO A 207 -9.31 -3.83 5.31
N LEU A 208 -9.12 -5.14 5.52
CA LEU A 208 -10.00 -6.19 5.00
C LEU A 208 -11.43 -6.16 5.57
N GLU A 209 -11.64 -5.70 6.81
CA GLU A 209 -13.00 -5.58 7.37
C GLU A 209 -13.84 -4.60 6.54
N GLN A 210 -13.29 -3.41 6.29
CA GLN A 210 -13.94 -2.38 5.45
C GLN A 210 -14.08 -2.83 4.00
N LEU A 211 -13.08 -3.57 3.47
CA LEU A 211 -13.18 -4.14 2.13
C LEU A 211 -14.28 -5.19 2.03
N ARG A 212 -14.49 -6.00 3.08
CA ARG A 212 -15.55 -7.02 3.10
C ARG A 212 -16.95 -6.40 3.18
N GLU A 213 -17.09 -5.23 3.81
CA GLU A 213 -18.34 -4.46 3.74
C GLU A 213 -18.67 -4.02 2.31
N GLN A 214 -17.65 -3.73 1.50
CA GLN A 214 -17.82 -3.35 0.09
C GLN A 214 -17.96 -4.57 -0.83
N PHE A 215 -17.25 -5.65 -0.52
CA PHE A 215 -17.20 -6.91 -1.25
C PHE A 215 -17.58 -8.06 -0.31
N SER A 216 -18.88 -8.34 -0.18
CA SER A 216 -19.35 -9.47 0.64
C SER A 216 -18.86 -10.84 0.14
N THR A 217 -18.33 -10.89 -1.08
CA THR A 217 -17.70 -12.05 -1.70
C THR A 217 -16.22 -12.24 -1.31
N LEU A 218 -15.64 -11.30 -0.56
CA LEU A 218 -14.32 -11.44 0.07
C LEU A 218 -14.42 -12.35 1.30
N CYS A 219 -14.22 -13.64 1.10
CA CYS A 219 -14.42 -14.65 2.14
C CYS A 219 -13.17 -15.49 2.44
N ARG A 220 -12.11 -15.40 1.65
CA ARG A 220 -10.90 -16.22 1.79
C ARG A 220 -9.63 -15.40 1.74
N GLY A 221 -8.64 -15.82 2.53
CA GLY A 221 -7.29 -15.24 2.55
C GLY A 221 -6.22 -16.33 2.46
N ILE A 222 -5.28 -16.23 1.53
CA ILE A 222 -4.19 -17.21 1.32
C ILE A 222 -2.91 -16.69 1.97
N THR A 223 -2.23 -17.51 2.78
CA THR A 223 -0.95 -17.16 3.42
C THR A 223 -0.11 -18.40 3.78
N ALA A 224 1.10 -18.18 4.28
CA ALA A 224 1.96 -19.19 4.91
C ALA A 224 2.34 -18.82 6.36
N SER A 225 1.87 -17.68 6.88
CA SER A 225 2.25 -17.16 8.21
C SER A 225 1.10 -17.16 9.22
N GLN A 226 1.42 -17.31 10.51
CA GLN A 226 0.42 -17.22 11.59
C GLN A 226 -0.18 -15.82 11.67
N ASP A 227 0.64 -14.77 11.59
CA ASP A 227 0.19 -13.38 11.75
C ASP A 227 -0.85 -13.01 10.68
N SER A 228 -0.63 -13.43 9.43
CA SER A 228 -1.57 -13.18 8.32
C SER A 228 -2.82 -14.04 8.46
N ALA A 229 -2.68 -15.29 8.91
CA ALA A 229 -3.83 -16.16 9.15
C ALA A 229 -4.73 -15.59 10.25
N ASP A 230 -4.15 -15.10 11.34
CA ASP A 230 -4.86 -14.43 12.44
C ASP A 230 -5.53 -13.13 11.96
N ALA A 231 -4.85 -12.34 11.12
CA ALA A 231 -5.42 -11.13 10.54
C ALA A 231 -6.60 -11.42 9.60
N PHE A 232 -6.50 -12.45 8.76
CA PHE A 232 -7.62 -12.92 7.92
C PHE A 232 -8.79 -13.40 8.76
N ALA A 233 -8.54 -14.23 9.76
CA ALA A 233 -9.58 -14.74 10.66
C ALA A 233 -10.24 -13.61 11.45
N ALA A 234 -9.48 -12.62 11.93
CA ALA A 234 -10.01 -11.44 12.62
C ALA A 234 -10.92 -10.60 11.70
N ALA A 235 -10.54 -10.45 10.43
CA ALA A 235 -11.39 -9.83 9.42
C ALA A 235 -12.56 -10.72 8.96
N GLY A 236 -12.69 -11.93 9.53
CA GLY A 236 -13.70 -12.94 9.27
C GLY A 236 -13.67 -13.50 7.85
N LEU A 237 -12.45 -13.70 7.32
CA LEU A 237 -12.16 -14.52 6.15
C LEU A 237 -11.73 -15.90 6.64
N THR A 238 -11.98 -16.95 5.85
CA THR A 238 -11.38 -18.28 6.06
C THR A 238 -9.92 -18.26 5.62
N PRO A 239 -8.95 -18.46 6.52
CA PRO A 239 -7.55 -18.53 6.14
C PRO A 239 -7.23 -19.87 5.47
N VAL A 240 -6.57 -19.80 4.32
CA VAL A 240 -6.00 -20.94 3.59
C VAL A 240 -4.48 -20.87 3.76
N VAL A 241 -3.93 -21.84 4.48
CA VAL A 241 -2.52 -21.87 4.87
C VAL A 241 -1.77 -22.85 3.98
N ILE A 242 -0.80 -22.35 3.23
CA ILE A 242 0.06 -23.14 2.35
C ILE A 242 1.36 -23.51 3.06
N ASP A 243 1.72 -24.80 3.04
CA ASP A 243 3.02 -25.35 3.46
C ASP A 243 3.50 -24.89 4.86
N SER A 244 2.56 -24.72 5.79
CA SER A 244 2.87 -24.23 7.14
C SER A 244 2.04 -24.96 8.20
N PRO A 245 2.39 -26.21 8.54
CA PRO A 245 1.63 -27.04 9.50
C PRO A 245 1.71 -26.53 10.95
N LYS A 246 2.55 -25.52 11.20
CA LYS A 246 2.71 -24.89 12.52
C LYS A 246 1.65 -23.83 12.81
N VAL A 247 0.98 -23.33 11.76
CA VAL A 247 -0.12 -22.37 11.92
C VAL A 247 -1.27 -23.07 12.64
N LYS A 248 -1.83 -22.41 13.64
CA LYS A 248 -2.92 -22.92 14.47
C LYS A 248 -4.19 -22.12 14.21
N GLY A 249 -5.34 -22.70 14.57
CA GLY A 249 -6.65 -22.07 14.47
C GLY A 249 -7.59 -22.83 13.53
N GLU A 250 -8.77 -22.26 13.31
CA GLU A 250 -9.71 -22.75 12.29
C GLU A 250 -9.25 -22.25 10.92
N VAL A 251 -8.39 -23.05 10.28
CA VAL A 251 -7.78 -22.75 8.98
C VAL A 251 -7.85 -23.96 8.05
N GLU A 252 -7.88 -23.71 6.74
CA GLU A 252 -7.71 -24.75 5.73
C GLU A 252 -6.22 -24.94 5.46
N HIS A 253 -5.68 -26.11 5.76
CA HIS A 253 -4.28 -26.43 5.47
C HIS A 253 -4.13 -27.10 4.11
N LEU A 254 -3.28 -26.54 3.27
CA LEU A 254 -2.83 -27.15 2.02
C LEU A 254 -1.33 -27.42 2.12
N THR A 255 -0.89 -28.58 1.64
CA THR A 255 0.52 -28.97 1.71
C THR A 255 1.39 -28.26 0.68
N SER A 256 0.79 -27.65 -0.35
CA SER A 256 1.51 -26.93 -1.40
C SER A 256 0.59 -26.03 -2.22
N TRP A 257 1.17 -25.08 -2.96
CA TRP A 257 0.46 -24.27 -3.94
C TRP A 257 -0.18 -25.11 -5.04
N ALA A 258 0.44 -26.23 -5.44
CA ALA A 258 -0.12 -27.14 -6.43
C ALA A 258 -1.45 -27.78 -6.00
N GLN A 259 -1.71 -27.88 -4.69
CA GLN A 259 -2.99 -28.36 -4.17
C GLN A 259 -4.07 -27.28 -4.26
N LEU A 260 -3.71 -26.00 -4.04
CA LEU A 260 -4.62 -24.87 -4.23
C LEU A 260 -5.09 -24.74 -5.69
N ALA A 261 -4.26 -25.19 -6.62
CA ALA A 261 -4.53 -25.14 -8.05
C ALA A 261 -5.56 -26.21 -8.53
N GLN A 262 -5.87 -27.23 -7.75
CA GLN A 262 -6.73 -28.36 -8.15
C GLN A 262 -8.21 -28.07 -7.94
#